data_AF-A0A4R9JM61-F1
#
_entry.id   AF-A0A4R9JM61-F1
#
_cell.length_a   1.000
_cell.length_b   1.000
_cell.length_c   1.000
_cell.angle_alpha   90.00
_cell.angle_beta   90.00
_cell.angle_gamma   90.00
#
_symmetry.space_group_name_H-M   'P 1'
#
loop_
_entity.id
_entity.type
_entity.pdbx_description
1 polymer ?
#
loop_
_entity_poly.entity_id
_entity_poly.type
_entity_poly.pdbx_seq_one_letter_code
_entity_poly.pdbx_strand_id
1 'polypeptide(L)'
;MRKFFQVKDKKLLFYNLTYSKLFNSMKTRQLTLLILTLLFLSGRDNFPKSSFNTTLHPEDEVGLESQETSIQVLGESKIIRVLYKPEGKKSQFAKLILETASSYIPKLAEYLEAAPRAKVLTIKDITDGSIARNEGAIAYVPFAYPDPELPIPAPLLYHEIGHWWFGQDPRWVSEGVSSFLPVAMEKSGSLSIGNLEINKVKYWWGFRQPLSTIDLPLGDIAHVENIPANDFSIYYEKSFKIQYLIYLELGAEKYRNFLMSLMDPKHESWHDYFIAPSKKIYEDKTKGVISLLRKQKDMDWDQFLSGWVQRKGYQKKTKSLLQDQDGDSIVDYEEIVNQTSITEWDSDKDGLGDFAETILGTNPKEPNPKEIFQNKIQNTGIILDGMADDWEFIDAITLTQPKLPNQKIPITEFRYKQIGNLLYGMVRSDKPFYKMDSNEKDLYFFLADNSKQKERVGFGFKMNPNDVYGWEYERTKGNKRYVWGKVGHVFEFQIDISDHPDSELVLVPLINGPSGPSRGYWDYGKPIVIPLSKP
;
A
#
# COMPACT_ATOMS: atom_id res chain seq x y z
N MET A 1 35.88 -37.92 -35.90
CA MET A 1 36.79 -39.08 -36.01
C MET A 1 37.95 -38.84 -35.04
N ARG A 2 38.34 -39.83 -34.21
CA ARG A 2 39.24 -39.68 -33.00
C ARG A 2 38.63 -38.76 -31.92
N LYS A 3 38.42 -39.07 -30.64
CA LYS A 3 38.85 -40.07 -29.61
C LYS A 3 40.11 -39.76 -28.77
N PHE A 4 39.87 -39.33 -27.51
CA PHE A 4 40.60 -39.63 -26.25
C PHE A 4 42.10 -39.18 -26.15
N PHE A 5 42.85 -39.27 -25.03
CA PHE A 5 42.68 -39.92 -23.70
C PHE A 5 43.25 -39.03 -22.55
N GLN A 6 42.52 -38.93 -21.41
CA GLN A 6 42.94 -39.00 -19.98
C GLN A 6 44.07 -38.13 -19.37
N VAL A 7 43.99 -37.53 -18.16
CA VAL A 7 43.53 -37.90 -16.78
C VAL A 7 44.66 -38.32 -15.82
N LYS A 8 44.77 -37.60 -14.68
CA LYS A 8 44.77 -38.00 -13.24
C LYS A 8 45.12 -36.76 -12.37
N ASP A 9 44.85 -36.59 -11.07
CA ASP A 9 44.19 -37.32 -9.94
C ASP A 9 43.84 -36.22 -8.84
N LYS A 10 43.51 -36.33 -7.53
CA LYS A 10 43.29 -37.40 -6.53
C LYS A 10 42.55 -36.94 -5.21
N LYS A 11 41.20 -36.96 -5.14
CA LYS A 11 40.38 -37.04 -3.87
C LYS A 11 40.42 -35.80 -2.92
N LEU A 12 39.63 -35.64 -1.84
CA LEU A 12 38.56 -36.40 -1.12
C LEU A 12 37.21 -35.61 -1.13
N LEU A 13 35.98 -36.18 -1.18
CA LEU A 13 35.19 -37.00 -0.20
C LEU A 13 34.78 -36.22 1.08
N PHE A 14 33.53 -36.24 1.59
CA PHE A 14 32.46 -37.28 1.61
C PHE A 14 30.98 -36.77 1.51
N TYR A 15 30.11 -37.57 0.87
CA TYR A 15 28.75 -38.08 1.26
C TYR A 15 27.77 -37.18 2.07
N ASN A 16 26.53 -36.91 1.62
CA ASN A 16 25.33 -37.78 1.38
C ASN A 16 24.50 -38.13 2.62
N LEU A 17 23.18 -37.82 2.60
CA LEU A 17 22.12 -38.84 2.60
C LEU A 17 20.73 -38.27 2.26
N THR A 18 19.95 -39.03 1.46
CA THR A 18 18.56 -38.75 1.05
C THR A 18 17.58 -39.72 1.69
N TYR A 19 16.30 -39.37 1.84
CA TYR A 19 15.22 -40.36 1.78
C TYR A 19 13.95 -39.81 1.10
N SER A 20 13.22 -40.70 0.42
CA SER A 20 11.92 -40.48 -0.23
C SER A 20 11.24 -41.84 -0.49
N LYS A 21 10.00 -41.83 -1.03
CA LYS A 21 9.11 -42.99 -1.33
C LYS A 21 8.35 -43.56 -0.11
N LEU A 22 7.16 -44.19 -0.24
CA LEU A 22 6.34 -44.58 -1.40
C LEU A 22 4.82 -44.56 -1.07
N PHE A 23 3.94 -45.00 -1.99
CA PHE A 23 2.46 -44.91 -1.94
C PHE A 23 1.79 -46.31 -1.81
N ASN A 24 0.46 -46.35 -1.49
CA ASN A 24 -0.49 -47.50 -1.48
C ASN A 24 -0.29 -48.56 -0.35
N SER A 25 -1.27 -49.02 0.46
CA SER A 25 -2.65 -49.44 0.13
C SER A 25 -3.52 -49.84 1.37
N MET A 26 -4.85 -49.90 1.20
CA MET A 26 -5.87 -50.77 1.86
C MET A 26 -6.03 -50.95 3.40
N LYS A 27 -7.13 -50.34 3.91
CA LYS A 27 -8.23 -50.91 4.77
C LYS A 27 -8.05 -51.28 6.27
N THR A 28 -9.17 -51.10 6.97
CA THR A 28 -9.73 -51.84 8.16
C THR A 28 -9.39 -51.45 9.63
N ARG A 29 -10.34 -50.70 10.23
CA ARG A 29 -10.94 -50.77 11.60
C ARG A 29 -10.17 -51.27 12.85
N GLN A 30 -10.24 -50.43 13.90
CA GLN A 30 -10.53 -50.71 15.34
C GLN A 30 -9.55 -51.54 16.19
N LEU A 31 -8.82 -50.86 17.09
CA LEU A 31 -8.87 -50.91 18.58
C LEU A 31 -7.95 -49.75 19.08
N THR A 32 -8.18 -48.87 20.07
CA THR A 32 -8.88 -48.82 21.37
C THR A 32 -7.90 -48.86 22.57
N LEU A 33 -7.90 -47.77 23.37
CA LEU A 33 -7.32 -47.57 24.71
C LEU A 33 -5.80 -47.80 24.95
N LEU A 34 -5.04 -46.70 24.96
CA LEU A 34 -4.35 -46.10 26.14
C LEU A 34 -3.78 -44.74 25.67
N ILE A 35 -3.77 -43.63 26.41
CA ILE A 35 -4.01 -43.36 27.85
C ILE A 35 -5.12 -42.30 27.98
N LEU A 36 -5.99 -42.40 28.98
CA LEU A 36 -7.03 -41.40 29.28
C LEU A 36 -7.24 -41.27 30.80
N THR A 37 -6.34 -40.56 31.47
CA THR A 37 -6.43 -40.21 32.90
C THR A 37 -5.57 -38.98 33.21
N LEU A 38 -6.18 -37.78 33.08
CA LEU A 38 -5.84 -36.46 33.69
C LEU A 38 -6.24 -35.27 32.79
N LEU A 39 -7.46 -35.28 32.24
CA LEU A 39 -8.01 -34.11 31.55
C LEU A 39 -9.55 -34.05 31.64
N PHE A 40 -10.06 -33.76 32.84
CA PHE A 40 -11.34 -33.06 33.06
C PHE A 40 -11.42 -32.58 34.52
N LEU A 41 -12.04 -31.41 34.74
CA LEU A 41 -12.40 -30.81 36.04
C LEU A 41 -11.29 -30.14 36.89
N SER A 42 -10.48 -29.29 36.25
CA SER A 42 -10.44 -27.87 36.67
C SER A 42 -10.86 -27.01 35.46
N GLY A 43 -11.38 -25.78 35.60
CA GLY A 43 -11.70 -25.09 36.85
C GLY A 43 -11.39 -23.59 36.86
N ARG A 44 -11.58 -22.87 35.73
CA ARG A 44 -11.17 -21.46 35.52
C ARG A 44 -9.66 -21.22 35.69
N ASP A 45 -8.85 -21.76 34.79
CA ASP A 45 -7.43 -21.44 34.73
C ASP A 45 -7.10 -20.43 33.63
N ASN A 46 -7.02 -19.17 34.08
CA ASN A 46 -6.13 -18.09 33.65
C ASN A 46 -5.44 -18.24 32.27
N PHE A 47 -5.85 -17.38 31.32
CA PHE A 47 -4.87 -16.85 30.36
C PHE A 47 -3.72 -16.18 31.15
N PRO A 48 -2.45 -16.35 30.75
CA PRO A 48 -1.35 -15.65 31.38
C PRO A 48 -1.47 -14.15 31.10
N LYS A 49 -1.90 -13.39 32.11
CA LYS A 49 -1.80 -11.93 32.08
C LYS A 49 -0.32 -11.55 32.19
N SER A 50 0.33 -11.35 31.06
CA SER A 50 1.64 -10.71 30.97
C SER A 50 1.50 -9.28 31.48
N SER A 51 1.90 -9.02 32.73
CA SER A 51 1.98 -7.67 33.28
C SER A 51 3.10 -6.89 32.58
N PHE A 52 2.77 -6.28 31.44
CA PHE A 52 3.69 -5.47 30.65
C PHE A 52 4.06 -4.17 31.37
N ASN A 53 5.05 -4.24 32.27
CA ASN A 53 5.83 -3.07 32.66
C ASN A 53 6.68 -2.64 31.45
N THR A 54 6.13 -1.80 30.57
CA THR A 54 6.80 -1.31 29.34
C THR A 54 7.88 -0.25 29.61
N THR A 55 8.73 -0.51 30.60
CA THR A 55 10.05 0.15 30.72
C THR A 55 11.03 -0.62 29.85
N LEU A 56 11.55 0.02 28.80
CA LEU A 56 12.77 -0.43 28.12
C LEU A 56 13.87 -0.62 29.17
N HIS A 57 14.46 -1.81 29.22
CA HIS A 57 15.58 -2.02 30.12
C HIS A 57 16.83 -1.34 29.54
N PRO A 58 17.75 -0.79 30.36
CA PRO A 58 18.96 -0.15 29.84
C PRO A 58 19.84 -1.08 28.98
N GLU A 59 19.71 -2.39 29.16
CA GLU A 59 20.35 -3.42 28.34
C GLU A 59 19.74 -3.57 26.93
N ASP A 60 18.46 -3.19 26.73
CA ASP A 60 17.77 -3.21 25.43
C ASP A 60 18.13 -2.02 24.50
N GLU A 61 18.88 -1.04 25.02
CA GLU A 61 19.31 0.17 24.30
C GLU A 61 20.82 0.21 24.01
N VAL A 62 21.58 -0.82 24.40
CA VAL A 62 23.03 -0.86 24.20
C VAL A 62 23.38 -0.86 22.70
N GLY A 63 24.07 0.19 22.26
CA GLY A 63 24.46 0.38 20.86
C GLY A 63 23.38 1.04 19.98
N LEU A 64 22.33 1.59 20.58
CA LEU A 64 21.37 2.44 19.87
C LEU A 64 21.71 3.92 20.04
N GLU A 65 21.44 4.72 19.00
CA GLU A 65 21.28 6.17 19.08
C GLU A 65 19.79 6.52 19.23
N SER A 66 19.49 7.71 19.78
CA SER A 66 18.14 8.30 19.74
C SER A 66 18.13 9.64 18.99
N GLN A 67 17.03 9.89 18.29
CA GLN A 67 16.63 11.22 17.82
C GLN A 67 15.26 11.55 18.41
N GLU A 68 15.12 12.74 19.00
CA GLU A 68 13.99 13.08 19.86
C GLU A 68 13.45 14.48 19.54
N THR A 69 12.13 14.67 19.63
CA THR A 69 11.51 16.00 19.58
C THR A 69 10.27 16.09 20.45
N SER A 70 9.92 17.30 20.86
CA SER A 70 8.73 17.60 21.66
C SER A 70 7.60 18.12 20.77
N ILE A 71 6.42 17.54 20.92
CA ILE A 71 5.19 17.93 20.23
C ILE A 71 4.09 18.29 21.24
N GLN A 72 3.14 19.12 20.82
CA GLN A 72 1.90 19.37 21.55
C GLN A 72 0.81 18.44 21.04
N VAL A 73 0.11 17.75 21.94
CA VAL A 73 -0.96 16.81 21.64
C VAL A 73 -2.14 17.08 22.58
N LEU A 74 -3.22 17.64 22.05
CA LEU A 74 -4.42 18.03 22.80
C LEU A 74 -4.14 18.90 24.05
N GLY A 75 -3.10 19.74 23.99
CA GLY A 75 -2.66 20.61 25.09
C GLY A 75 -1.63 20.00 26.05
N GLU A 76 -1.26 18.73 25.87
CA GLU A 76 -0.14 18.11 26.59
C GLU A 76 1.17 18.15 25.77
N SER A 77 2.30 18.37 26.43
CA SER A 77 3.61 18.15 25.82
C SER A 77 3.96 16.66 25.87
N LYS A 78 4.29 16.07 24.71
CA LYS A 78 4.79 14.69 24.59
C LYS A 78 6.09 14.67 23.78
N ILE A 79 6.94 13.68 24.03
CA ILE A 79 8.18 13.44 23.29
C ILE A 79 7.94 12.31 22.29
N ILE A 80 8.36 12.48 21.05
CA ILE A 80 8.57 11.35 20.13
C ILE A 80 10.05 10.99 20.20
N ARG A 81 10.35 9.70 20.39
CA ARG A 81 11.69 9.16 20.52
C ARG A 81 11.94 8.07 19.48
N VAL A 82 12.88 8.31 18.58
CA VAL A 82 13.22 7.41 17.48
C VAL A 82 14.56 6.73 17.79
N LEU A 83 14.56 5.41 18.03
CA LEU A 83 15.71 4.61 18.43
C LEU A 83 16.23 3.75 17.27
N TYR A 84 17.53 3.76 17.01
CA TYR A 84 18.13 2.99 15.90
C TYR A 84 19.57 2.58 16.15
N LYS A 85 20.02 1.51 15.47
CA LYS A 85 21.46 1.22 15.33
C LYS A 85 22.05 2.15 14.27
N PRO A 86 23.16 2.87 14.53
CA PRO A 86 23.76 3.82 13.57
C PRO A 86 24.52 3.12 12.43
N GLU A 87 23.79 2.35 11.63
CA GLU A 87 24.30 1.52 10.52
C GLU A 87 23.82 2.10 9.18
N GLY A 88 24.74 2.30 8.23
CA GLY A 88 24.41 2.77 6.89
C GLY A 88 23.62 4.09 6.88
N LYS A 89 22.45 4.09 6.23
CA LYS A 89 21.55 5.26 6.13
C LYS A 89 20.60 5.44 7.33
N LYS A 90 20.60 4.55 8.34
CA LYS A 90 19.57 4.53 9.40
C LYS A 90 19.42 5.84 10.18
N SER A 91 20.50 6.61 10.40
CA SER A 91 20.40 7.94 11.04
C SER A 91 19.61 8.96 10.20
N GLN A 92 19.70 8.88 8.87
CA GLN A 92 18.90 9.71 7.95
C GLN A 92 17.43 9.25 7.91
N PHE A 93 17.20 7.94 7.95
CA PHE A 93 15.84 7.38 7.98
C PHE A 93 15.14 7.64 9.32
N ALA A 94 15.86 7.57 10.43
CA ALA A 94 15.39 7.95 11.75
C ALA A 94 14.92 9.41 11.79
N LYS A 95 15.64 10.33 11.14
CA LYS A 95 15.21 11.72 10.99
C LYS A 95 13.88 11.83 10.23
N LEU A 96 13.75 11.16 9.09
CA LEU A 96 12.51 11.16 8.29
C LEU A 96 11.32 10.55 9.04
N ILE A 97 11.56 9.48 9.82
CA ILE A 97 10.58 8.87 10.71
C ILE A 97 10.14 9.85 11.80
N LEU A 98 11.08 10.56 12.44
CA LEU A 98 10.80 11.57 13.45
C LEU A 98 9.96 12.73 12.89
N GLU A 99 10.32 13.24 11.71
CA GLU A 99 9.59 14.32 11.02
C GLU A 99 8.18 13.89 10.63
N THR A 100 8.03 12.70 10.02
CA THR A 100 6.73 12.13 9.61
C THR A 100 5.82 11.88 10.81
N ALA A 101 6.33 11.25 11.86
CA ALA A 101 5.59 10.96 13.08
C ALA A 101 5.16 12.26 13.79
N SER A 102 6.04 13.26 13.84
CA SER A 102 5.76 14.56 14.49
C SER A 102 4.68 15.37 13.78
N SER A 103 4.54 15.21 12.46
CA SER A 103 3.43 15.78 11.70
C SER A 103 2.11 15.02 11.90
N TYR A 104 2.18 13.68 11.89
CA TYR A 104 0.99 12.82 11.88
C TYR A 104 0.33 12.66 13.27
N ILE A 105 1.12 12.46 14.33
CA ILE A 105 0.61 12.14 15.68
C ILE A 105 -0.31 13.24 16.26
N PRO A 106 0.01 14.55 16.18
CA PRO A 106 -0.91 15.60 16.61
C PRO A 106 -2.23 15.59 15.82
N LYS A 107 -2.16 15.41 14.50
CA LYS A 107 -3.35 15.39 13.63
C LYS A 107 -4.23 14.17 13.89
N LEU A 108 -3.65 13.01 14.17
CA LEU A 108 -4.40 11.81 14.57
C LEU A 108 -5.09 12.00 15.93
N ALA A 109 -4.43 12.65 16.88
CA ALA A 109 -5.03 12.96 18.19
C ALA A 109 -6.17 13.99 18.10
N GLU A 110 -6.01 15.04 17.29
CA GLU A 110 -7.06 16.02 16.98
C GLU A 110 -8.25 15.34 16.26
N TYR A 111 -7.97 14.50 15.27
CA TYR A 111 -8.99 13.76 14.52
C TYR A 111 -9.78 12.79 15.41
N LEU A 112 -9.19 12.23 16.47
CA LEU A 112 -9.85 11.25 17.34
C LEU A 112 -10.30 11.78 18.72
N GLU A 113 -10.04 13.06 19.02
CA GLU A 113 -10.26 13.68 20.36
C GLU A 113 -9.64 12.87 21.53
N ALA A 114 -8.61 12.08 21.22
CA ALA A 114 -7.98 11.15 22.15
C ALA A 114 -6.46 11.18 21.95
N ALA A 115 -5.71 11.23 23.05
CA ALA A 115 -4.25 11.16 23.04
C ALA A 115 -3.79 9.98 23.92
N PRO A 116 -2.83 9.15 23.46
CA PRO A 116 -2.29 8.08 24.28
C PRO A 116 -1.57 8.60 25.53
N ARG A 117 -1.62 7.82 26.62
CA ARG A 117 -1.28 8.32 27.98
C ARG A 117 0.21 8.53 28.25
N ALA A 118 1.12 7.96 27.46
CA ALA A 118 2.55 8.10 27.72
C ALA A 118 3.03 9.53 27.42
N LYS A 119 4.10 9.93 28.12
CA LYS A 119 4.82 11.18 27.87
C LYS A 119 5.91 11.03 26.80
N VAL A 120 6.33 9.79 26.54
CA VAL A 120 7.27 9.42 25.48
C VAL A 120 6.60 8.39 24.60
N LEU A 121 6.60 8.64 23.29
CA LEU A 121 6.10 7.76 22.24
C LEU A 121 7.33 7.26 21.47
N THR A 122 7.62 5.96 21.55
CA THR A 122 8.90 5.42 21.05
C THR A 122 8.69 4.70 19.73
N ILE A 123 9.55 4.94 18.75
CA ILE A 123 9.62 4.21 17.48
C ILE A 123 11.02 3.60 17.40
N LYS A 124 11.14 2.26 17.34
CA LYS A 124 12.40 1.52 17.49
C LYS A 124 12.71 0.69 16.24
N ASP A 125 13.92 0.87 15.71
CA ASP A 125 14.45 0.07 14.59
C ASP A 125 14.51 -1.40 14.97
N ILE A 126 13.96 -2.25 14.10
CA ILE A 126 13.91 -3.69 14.32
C ILE A 126 14.86 -4.45 13.40
N THR A 127 15.68 -5.31 14.01
CA THR A 127 16.69 -6.12 13.31
C THR A 127 16.57 -7.61 13.63
N ASP A 128 15.40 -8.07 14.09
CA ASP A 128 15.13 -9.49 14.40
C ASP A 128 14.54 -10.29 13.22
N GLY A 129 14.17 -9.61 12.14
CA GLY A 129 13.60 -10.21 10.93
C GLY A 129 12.07 -10.22 10.87
N SER A 130 11.37 -9.73 11.90
CA SER A 130 9.94 -9.45 11.83
C SER A 130 9.63 -8.14 11.09
N ILE A 131 8.39 -8.00 10.59
CA ILE A 131 7.99 -6.89 9.70
C ILE A 131 7.64 -5.62 10.49
N ALA A 132 6.87 -5.75 11.57
CA ALA A 132 6.56 -4.70 12.55
C ALA A 132 5.89 -5.32 13.79
N ARG A 133 5.76 -4.56 14.88
CA ARG A 133 4.86 -4.83 16.02
C ARG A 133 4.78 -3.64 16.99
N ASN A 134 3.74 -3.59 17.82
CA ASN A 134 3.68 -2.68 18.98
C ASN A 134 3.80 -3.42 20.32
N GLU A 135 4.51 -2.80 21.26
CA GLU A 135 4.58 -3.19 22.67
C GLU A 135 4.26 -1.95 23.54
N GLY A 136 2.97 -1.74 23.83
CA GLY A 136 2.47 -0.56 24.53
C GLY A 136 2.75 0.75 23.77
N ALA A 137 3.59 1.61 24.34
CA ALA A 137 4.00 2.90 23.76
C ALA A 137 5.23 2.81 22.83
N ILE A 138 5.69 1.60 22.50
CA ILE A 138 6.80 1.33 21.58
C ILE A 138 6.25 0.74 20.30
N ALA A 139 6.48 1.41 19.17
CA ALA A 139 6.28 0.87 17.83
C ALA A 139 7.62 0.35 17.28
N TYR A 140 7.69 -0.91 16.91
CA TYR A 140 8.86 -1.52 16.29
C TYR A 140 8.68 -1.61 14.80
N VAL A 141 9.58 -0.98 14.05
CA VAL A 141 9.53 -0.90 12.59
C VAL A 141 10.93 -0.98 12.00
N PRO A 142 11.13 -1.59 10.82
CA PRO A 142 12.44 -1.71 10.19
C PRO A 142 12.75 -0.41 9.44
N PHE A 143 13.80 0.31 9.83
CA PHE A 143 14.01 1.67 9.30
C PHE A 143 14.41 1.69 7.82
N ALA A 144 14.79 0.53 7.27
CA ALA A 144 14.97 0.29 5.84
C ALA A 144 14.33 -1.06 5.45
N TYR A 145 13.24 -1.03 4.66
CA TYR A 145 12.51 -2.22 4.23
C TYR A 145 11.67 -1.94 2.97
N PRO A 146 11.58 -2.88 2.00
CA PRO A 146 12.33 -4.13 1.89
C PRO A 146 13.75 -3.96 1.34
N ASP A 147 14.13 -2.73 0.97
CA ASP A 147 15.45 -2.39 0.42
C ASP A 147 16.28 -1.62 1.45
N PRO A 148 17.52 -2.04 1.78
CA PRO A 148 18.35 -1.38 2.79
C PRO A 148 18.79 0.04 2.40
N GLU A 149 18.72 0.40 1.11
CA GLU A 149 19.14 1.72 0.61
C GLU A 149 18.05 2.80 0.68
N LEU A 150 16.84 2.43 1.12
CA LEU A 150 15.63 3.24 1.11
C LEU A 150 14.95 3.25 2.49
N PRO A 151 14.31 4.37 2.90
CA PRO A 151 13.63 4.46 4.19
C PRO A 151 12.39 3.55 4.24
N ILE A 152 11.91 3.28 5.44
CA ILE A 152 10.59 2.66 5.65
C ILE A 152 9.48 3.39 4.85
N PRO A 153 8.62 2.65 4.12
CA PRO A 153 7.41 3.19 3.54
C PRO A 153 6.47 3.75 4.62
N ALA A 154 6.17 5.05 4.54
CA ALA A 154 5.30 5.74 5.49
C ALA A 154 3.92 5.06 5.74
N PRO A 155 3.28 4.36 4.77
CA PRO A 155 2.09 3.55 5.04
C PRO A 155 2.20 2.56 6.22
N LEU A 156 3.38 1.94 6.43
CA LEU A 156 3.62 1.06 7.57
C LEU A 156 3.84 1.85 8.87
N LEU A 157 4.53 2.99 8.81
CA LEU A 157 4.72 3.88 9.95
C LEU A 157 3.39 4.45 10.47
N TYR A 158 2.49 4.87 9.57
CA TYR A 158 1.16 5.35 9.95
C TYR A 158 0.31 4.27 10.64
N HIS A 159 0.49 3.01 10.24
CA HIS A 159 -0.23 1.85 10.77
C HIS A 159 0.22 1.51 12.21
N GLU A 160 1.52 1.37 12.46
CA GLU A 160 1.99 1.10 13.82
C GLU A 160 1.67 2.26 14.79
N ILE A 161 1.65 3.51 14.31
CA ILE A 161 1.15 4.65 15.09
C ILE A 161 -0.37 4.51 15.36
N GLY A 162 -1.15 4.01 14.39
CA GLY A 162 -2.59 3.74 14.56
C GLY A 162 -2.92 2.72 15.65
N HIS A 163 -2.08 1.71 15.83
CA HIS A 163 -2.23 0.73 16.92
C HIS A 163 -2.16 1.34 18.33
N TRP A 164 -1.57 2.53 18.52
CA TRP A 164 -1.62 3.24 19.80
C TRP A 164 -3.03 3.72 20.20
N TRP A 165 -3.95 3.83 19.24
CA TRP A 165 -5.37 4.13 19.47
C TRP A 165 -6.24 2.86 19.45
N PHE A 166 -6.01 1.95 18.49
CA PHE A 166 -6.95 0.85 18.20
C PHE A 166 -6.50 -0.54 18.71
N GLY A 167 -5.35 -0.65 19.37
CA GLY A 167 -4.91 -1.88 20.04
C GLY A 167 -4.72 -3.05 19.09
N GLN A 168 -5.18 -4.25 19.48
CA GLN A 168 -5.01 -5.49 18.70
C GLN A 168 -6.30 -6.32 18.48
N ASP A 169 -7.30 -6.27 19.38
CA ASP A 169 -8.62 -6.92 19.18
C ASP A 169 -9.76 -5.91 18.96
N PRO A 170 -10.77 -6.23 18.12
CA PRO A 170 -10.85 -7.37 17.21
C PRO A 170 -9.92 -7.12 16.02
N ARG A 171 -9.11 -8.11 15.65
CA ARG A 171 -7.97 -7.91 14.74
C ARG A 171 -8.33 -7.27 13.39
N TRP A 172 -9.48 -7.59 12.80
CA TRP A 172 -9.91 -6.99 11.53
C TRP A 172 -10.24 -5.49 11.63
N VAL A 173 -10.63 -5.02 12.83
CA VAL A 173 -10.84 -3.60 13.12
C VAL A 173 -9.50 -2.93 13.37
N SER A 174 -8.68 -3.48 14.28
CA SER A 174 -7.37 -2.89 14.62
C SER A 174 -6.48 -2.71 13.38
N GLU A 175 -6.22 -3.78 12.64
CA GLU A 175 -5.34 -3.79 11.47
C GLU A 175 -5.94 -2.94 10.33
N GLY A 176 -7.26 -3.06 10.12
CA GLY A 176 -7.96 -2.36 9.04
C GLY A 176 -8.05 -0.85 9.27
N VAL A 177 -8.39 -0.42 10.50
CA VAL A 177 -8.44 1.00 10.87
C VAL A 177 -7.04 1.59 10.84
N SER A 178 -6.05 0.95 11.46
CA SER A 178 -4.65 1.42 11.46
C SER A 178 -4.12 1.62 10.04
N SER A 179 -4.44 0.70 9.12
CA SER A 179 -4.10 0.81 7.70
C SER A 179 -4.82 1.96 6.98
N PHE A 180 -6.10 2.21 7.31
CA PHE A 180 -6.97 3.13 6.57
C PHE A 180 -7.01 4.57 7.11
N LEU A 181 -6.57 4.80 8.35
CA LEU A 181 -6.57 6.12 9.02
C LEU A 181 -6.07 7.28 8.14
N PRO A 182 -4.92 7.20 7.43
CA PRO A 182 -4.44 8.32 6.61
C PRO A 182 -5.44 8.72 5.52
N VAL A 183 -6.10 7.74 4.88
CA VAL A 183 -7.07 8.00 3.81
C VAL A 183 -8.39 8.56 4.37
N ALA A 184 -8.82 8.08 5.55
CA ALA A 184 -9.99 8.62 6.23
C ALA A 184 -9.79 10.08 6.68
N MET A 185 -8.60 10.41 7.18
CA MET A 185 -8.23 11.75 7.65
C MET A 185 -8.02 12.73 6.48
N GLU A 186 -7.47 12.27 5.35
CA GLU A 186 -7.31 13.10 4.15
C GLU A 186 -8.68 13.43 3.53
N LYS A 187 -9.53 12.42 3.29
CA LYS A 187 -10.90 12.63 2.77
C LYS A 187 -11.80 13.40 3.76
N SER A 188 -11.39 13.61 5.02
CA SER A 188 -12.06 14.50 5.97
C SER A 188 -11.41 15.88 6.14
N GLY A 189 -10.37 16.21 5.35
CA GLY A 189 -9.62 17.46 5.46
C GLY A 189 -8.89 17.65 6.79
N SER A 190 -8.70 16.56 7.56
CA SER A 190 -8.02 16.55 8.86
C SER A 190 -6.53 16.21 8.74
N LEU A 191 -6.12 15.76 7.57
CA LEU A 191 -4.73 15.54 7.13
C LEU A 191 -4.56 16.14 5.72
N SER A 192 -3.30 16.34 5.32
CA SER A 192 -2.91 16.78 3.97
C SER A 192 -1.53 16.19 3.63
N ILE A 193 -1.48 14.88 3.34
CA ILE A 193 -0.28 14.16 2.86
C ILE A 193 -0.18 14.08 1.33
N GLY A 194 -1.26 14.41 0.61
CA GLY A 194 -1.31 14.55 -0.84
C GLY A 194 -1.57 13.24 -1.59
N ASN A 195 -2.12 13.37 -2.79
CA ASN A 195 -2.61 12.26 -3.63
C ASN A 195 -1.56 11.16 -3.89
N LEU A 196 -0.29 11.54 -4.02
CA LEU A 196 0.82 10.60 -4.13
C LEU A 196 0.91 9.69 -2.89
N GLU A 197 0.92 10.25 -1.68
CA GLU A 197 1.04 9.47 -0.44
C GLU A 197 -0.23 8.67 -0.15
N ILE A 198 -1.41 9.19 -0.52
CA ILE A 198 -2.67 8.44 -0.46
C ILE A 198 -2.66 7.23 -1.39
N ASN A 199 -2.14 7.37 -2.60
CA ASN A 199 -1.99 6.25 -3.52
C ASN A 199 -0.91 5.26 -3.06
N LYS A 200 0.17 5.73 -2.39
CA LYS A 200 1.13 4.85 -1.69
C LYS A 200 0.43 4.02 -0.61
N VAL A 201 -0.40 4.64 0.24
CA VAL A 201 -1.18 3.93 1.28
C VAL A 201 -2.16 2.92 0.65
N LYS A 202 -2.93 3.31 -0.37
CA LYS A 202 -3.84 2.40 -1.10
C LYS A 202 -3.09 1.22 -1.72
N TYR A 203 -1.95 1.45 -2.38
CA TYR A 203 -1.13 0.38 -2.97
C TYR A 203 -0.54 -0.56 -1.91
N TRP A 204 0.00 -0.01 -0.82
CA TRP A 204 0.68 -0.80 0.23
C TRP A 204 -0.28 -1.79 0.91
N TRP A 205 -1.52 -1.36 1.14
CA TRP A 205 -2.61 -2.22 1.62
C TRP A 205 -3.41 -2.87 0.48
N GLY A 206 -2.83 -2.95 -0.72
CA GLY A 206 -3.31 -3.69 -1.88
C GLY A 206 -4.76 -3.39 -2.28
N PHE A 207 -5.18 -2.12 -2.24
CA PHE A 207 -6.56 -1.68 -2.45
C PHE A 207 -7.18 -2.20 -3.76
N ARG A 208 -6.48 -2.16 -4.91
CA ARG A 208 -6.97 -2.77 -6.15
C ARG A 208 -6.61 -4.25 -6.34
N GLN A 209 -5.84 -4.87 -5.45
CA GLN A 209 -5.51 -6.30 -5.64
C GLN A 209 -6.80 -7.14 -5.61
N PRO A 210 -7.00 -8.04 -6.58
CA PRO A 210 -8.24 -8.77 -6.70
C PRO A 210 -8.37 -9.74 -5.53
N LEU A 211 -9.51 -9.71 -4.83
CA LEU A 211 -9.76 -10.63 -3.72
C LEU A 211 -9.45 -12.08 -4.12
N SER A 212 -9.00 -12.89 -3.16
CA SER A 212 -8.67 -14.29 -3.38
C SER A 212 -9.82 -15.09 -4.02
N THR A 213 -9.48 -16.22 -4.65
CA THR A 213 -10.45 -17.27 -4.98
C THR A 213 -10.81 -18.11 -3.75
N ILE A 214 -9.99 -18.07 -2.70
CA ILE A 214 -10.21 -18.67 -1.39
C ILE A 214 -10.34 -17.52 -0.37
N ASP A 215 -11.35 -16.67 -0.54
CA ASP A 215 -11.63 -15.58 0.39
C ASP A 215 -12.51 -16.06 1.56
N LEU A 216 -12.09 -15.76 2.79
CA LEU A 216 -12.78 -16.14 4.03
C LEU A 216 -13.21 -14.89 4.83
N PRO A 217 -14.40 -14.90 5.47
CA PRO A 217 -14.85 -13.79 6.32
C PRO A 217 -13.98 -13.68 7.58
N LEU A 218 -13.58 -12.45 7.95
CA LEU A 218 -12.59 -12.24 9.02
C LEU A 218 -13.18 -12.47 10.42
N GLY A 219 -14.10 -11.61 10.86
CA GLY A 219 -14.86 -11.78 12.12
C GLY A 219 -14.00 -11.98 13.38
N ASP A 220 -14.53 -12.72 14.34
CA ASP A 220 -13.85 -13.05 15.61
C ASP A 220 -12.98 -14.33 15.53
N ILE A 221 -12.66 -14.81 14.31
CA ILE A 221 -12.07 -16.15 14.12
C ILE A 221 -10.53 -16.06 14.03
N ALA A 222 -9.83 -16.72 14.97
CA ALA A 222 -8.37 -16.73 15.07
C ALA A 222 -7.62 -17.53 13.98
N HIS A 223 -8.20 -17.76 12.80
CA HIS A 223 -7.67 -18.68 11.79
C HIS A 223 -6.51 -18.14 10.91
N VAL A 224 -5.75 -17.16 11.40
CA VAL A 224 -4.46 -16.77 10.78
C VAL A 224 -3.49 -17.96 10.77
N GLU A 225 -3.57 -18.86 11.75
CA GLU A 225 -2.73 -20.05 11.90
C GLU A 225 -2.78 -21.07 10.74
N ASN A 226 -3.76 -20.97 9.84
CA ASN A 226 -3.86 -21.84 8.65
C ASN A 226 -3.86 -21.05 7.32
N ILE A 227 -3.57 -19.75 7.36
CA ILE A 227 -3.29 -18.96 6.15
C ILE A 227 -1.83 -19.26 5.75
N PRO A 228 -1.56 -19.75 4.51
CA PRO A 228 -0.18 -19.92 4.03
C PRO A 228 0.60 -18.60 4.13
N ALA A 229 1.89 -18.64 4.43
CA ALA A 229 2.69 -17.40 4.60
C ALA A 229 2.66 -16.45 3.39
N ASN A 230 2.40 -16.98 2.18
CA ASN A 230 2.24 -16.21 0.95
C ASN A 230 0.92 -15.40 0.89
N ASP A 231 -0.08 -15.78 1.68
CA ASP A 231 -1.44 -15.22 1.68
C ASP A 231 -1.64 -14.19 2.82
N PHE A 232 -0.59 -13.84 3.58
CA PHE A 232 -0.64 -12.90 4.70
C PHE A 232 -1.12 -11.49 4.28
N SER A 233 -0.78 -11.02 3.08
CA SER A 233 -1.24 -9.72 2.55
C SER A 233 -2.76 -9.66 2.45
N ILE A 234 -3.41 -10.78 2.10
CA ILE A 234 -4.84 -10.88 1.80
C ILE A 234 -5.68 -10.50 3.03
N TYR A 235 -5.16 -10.71 4.25
CA TYR A 235 -5.82 -10.26 5.49
C TYR A 235 -5.88 -8.73 5.59
N TYR A 236 -4.75 -8.06 5.36
CA TYR A 236 -4.61 -6.61 5.43
C TYR A 236 -5.33 -5.92 4.28
N GLU A 237 -5.21 -6.47 3.07
CA GLU A 237 -6.00 -6.07 1.91
C GLU A 237 -7.50 -6.10 2.24
N LYS A 238 -7.98 -7.19 2.83
CA LYS A 238 -9.39 -7.34 3.17
C LYS A 238 -9.83 -6.42 4.31
N SER A 239 -9.02 -6.23 5.35
CA SER A 239 -9.36 -5.34 6.47
C SER A 239 -9.40 -3.87 6.05
N PHE A 240 -8.45 -3.41 5.22
CA PHE A 240 -8.47 -2.07 4.61
C PHE A 240 -9.69 -1.86 3.71
N LYS A 241 -9.99 -2.83 2.82
CA LYS A 241 -11.17 -2.81 1.93
C LYS A 241 -12.49 -2.75 2.71
N ILE A 242 -12.57 -3.41 3.87
CA ILE A 242 -13.74 -3.33 4.76
C ILE A 242 -13.90 -1.92 5.33
N GLN A 243 -12.82 -1.27 5.80
CA GLN A 243 -12.94 0.11 6.28
C GLN A 243 -13.29 1.08 5.15
N TYR A 244 -12.85 0.84 3.90
CA TYR A 244 -13.28 1.63 2.74
C TYR A 244 -14.80 1.59 2.55
N LEU A 245 -15.37 0.39 2.52
CA LEU A 245 -16.81 0.19 2.35
C LEU A 245 -17.62 0.78 3.52
N ILE A 246 -17.12 0.69 4.76
CA ILE A 246 -17.72 1.33 5.94
C ILE A 246 -17.62 2.86 5.85
N TYR A 247 -16.50 3.40 5.38
CA TYR A 247 -16.30 4.84 5.20
C TYR A 247 -17.26 5.42 4.15
N LEU A 248 -17.39 4.76 3.00
CA LEU A 248 -18.35 5.16 1.96
C LEU A 248 -19.79 5.15 2.47
N GLU A 249 -20.17 4.13 3.24
CA GLU A 249 -21.53 4.04 3.81
C GLU A 249 -21.83 5.10 4.88
N LEU A 250 -20.83 5.53 5.66
CA LEU A 250 -21.01 6.47 6.76
C LEU A 250 -20.78 7.93 6.34
N GLY A 251 -19.82 8.19 5.46
CA GLY A 251 -19.23 9.50 5.24
C GLY A 251 -18.26 9.90 6.38
N ALA A 252 -17.44 10.92 6.12
CA ALA A 252 -16.31 11.34 6.97
C ALA A 252 -16.68 11.51 8.46
N GLU A 253 -17.73 12.29 8.76
CA GLU A 253 -18.15 12.62 10.13
C GLU A 253 -18.59 11.37 10.91
N LYS A 254 -19.44 10.54 10.30
CA LYS A 254 -19.96 9.34 10.96
C LYS A 254 -18.92 8.23 11.06
N TYR A 255 -17.97 8.16 10.12
CA TYR A 255 -16.82 7.27 10.24
C TYR A 255 -15.91 7.69 11.40
N ARG A 256 -15.61 9.00 11.55
CA ARG A 256 -14.92 9.55 12.72
C ARG A 256 -15.65 9.21 14.02
N ASN A 257 -16.96 9.44 14.08
CA ASN A 257 -17.79 9.13 15.25
C ASN A 257 -17.85 7.62 15.55
N PHE A 258 -17.80 6.76 14.52
CA PHE A 258 -17.62 5.31 14.67
C PHE A 258 -16.27 4.99 15.31
N LEU A 259 -15.16 5.52 14.77
CA LEU A 259 -13.81 5.29 15.32
C LEU A 259 -13.71 5.72 16.79
N MET A 260 -14.19 6.92 17.13
CA MET A 260 -14.22 7.39 18.53
C MET A 260 -15.00 6.44 19.44
N SER A 261 -16.11 5.85 18.95
CA SER A 261 -16.91 4.88 19.71
C SER A 261 -16.26 3.49 19.90
N LEU A 262 -15.20 3.18 19.14
CA LEU A 262 -14.38 1.98 19.35
C LEU A 262 -13.50 2.06 20.60
N MET A 263 -13.32 3.25 21.19
CA MET A 263 -12.33 3.53 22.25
C MET A 263 -12.94 4.00 23.57
N ASP A 264 -12.16 3.88 24.65
CA ASP A 264 -12.35 4.53 25.94
C ASP A 264 -10.99 5.04 26.47
N PRO A 265 -10.55 6.25 26.08
CA PRO A 265 -9.28 6.83 26.53
C PRO A 265 -9.27 7.17 28.03
N LYS A 266 -10.43 7.14 28.71
CA LYS A 266 -10.57 7.46 30.14
C LYS A 266 -10.43 6.22 31.02
N HIS A 267 -10.52 5.01 30.47
CA HIS A 267 -10.34 3.77 31.22
C HIS A 267 -8.95 3.65 31.85
N GLU A 268 -8.87 3.30 33.15
CA GLU A 268 -7.60 3.37 33.91
C GLU A 268 -6.84 2.05 34.04
N SER A 269 -7.53 0.90 34.03
CA SER A 269 -6.96 -0.39 34.46
C SER A 269 -6.52 -1.35 33.34
N TRP A 270 -6.54 -0.92 32.09
CA TRP A 270 -6.14 -1.75 30.94
C TRP A 270 -4.67 -1.51 30.61
N HIS A 271 -3.83 -2.50 30.87
CA HIS A 271 -2.38 -2.39 30.74
C HIS A 271 -1.87 -2.94 29.40
N ASP A 272 -2.65 -3.83 28.76
CA ASP A 272 -2.32 -4.46 27.47
C ASP A 272 -2.69 -3.57 26.26
N TYR A 273 -3.30 -2.41 26.50
CA TYR A 273 -3.85 -1.49 25.49
C TYR A 273 -3.45 -0.06 25.82
N PHE A 274 -2.93 0.68 24.83
CA PHE A 274 -2.37 2.01 25.07
C PHE A 274 -3.44 3.13 25.09
N ILE A 275 -4.49 2.96 24.27
CA ILE A 275 -5.84 3.43 24.54
C ILE A 275 -6.72 2.17 24.61
N ALA A 276 -7.54 2.05 25.65
CA ALA A 276 -8.44 0.91 25.79
C ALA A 276 -9.54 0.97 24.72
N PRO A 277 -9.92 -0.14 24.06
CA PRO A 277 -11.14 -0.21 23.29
C PRO A 277 -12.36 -0.11 24.21
N SER A 278 -13.47 0.39 23.68
CA SER A 278 -14.67 0.65 24.47
C SER A 278 -15.25 -0.66 25.04
N LYS A 279 -15.95 -0.56 26.18
CA LYS A 279 -16.57 -1.73 26.84
C LYS A 279 -17.38 -2.61 25.89
N LYS A 280 -18.06 -2.02 24.90
CA LYS A 280 -18.85 -2.76 23.90
C LYS A 280 -18.00 -3.61 22.96
N ILE A 281 -16.79 -3.16 22.65
CA ILE A 281 -15.80 -3.94 21.90
C ILE A 281 -15.20 -5.05 22.77
N TYR A 282 -14.93 -4.78 24.05
CA TYR A 282 -14.41 -5.79 24.99
C TYR A 282 -15.32 -7.02 25.13
N GLU A 283 -16.60 -6.77 25.42
CA GLU A 283 -17.55 -7.81 25.80
C GLU A 283 -18.12 -8.57 24.59
N ASP A 284 -18.38 -7.87 23.47
CA ASP A 284 -19.10 -8.43 22.31
C ASP A 284 -18.25 -8.55 21.03
N LYS A 285 -16.96 -8.16 21.05
CA LYS A 285 -16.04 -8.16 19.90
C LYS A 285 -16.69 -7.67 18.60
N THR A 286 -16.72 -8.46 17.52
CA THR A 286 -17.34 -8.08 16.22
C THR A 286 -18.82 -7.72 16.33
N LYS A 287 -19.60 -8.37 17.21
CA LYS A 287 -21.00 -7.95 17.47
C LYS A 287 -21.05 -6.59 18.15
N GLY A 288 -20.05 -6.27 18.96
CA GLY A 288 -19.81 -4.95 19.53
C GLY A 288 -19.62 -3.91 18.43
N VAL A 289 -18.71 -4.16 17.48
CA VAL A 289 -18.44 -3.29 16.32
C VAL A 289 -19.72 -3.02 15.52
N ILE A 290 -20.47 -4.06 15.15
CA ILE A 290 -21.71 -3.93 14.37
C ILE A 290 -22.80 -3.19 15.17
N SER A 291 -22.83 -3.37 16.50
CA SER A 291 -23.70 -2.59 17.39
C SER A 291 -23.29 -1.12 17.55
N LEU A 292 -22.07 -0.74 17.15
CA LEU A 292 -21.62 0.66 17.09
C LEU A 292 -21.88 1.28 15.71
N LEU A 293 -21.66 0.53 14.63
CA LEU A 293 -22.04 0.93 13.26
C LEU A 293 -23.54 1.27 13.16
N ARG A 294 -24.40 0.41 13.73
CA ARG A 294 -25.86 0.63 13.83
C ARG A 294 -26.25 1.95 14.54
N LYS A 295 -25.40 2.52 15.40
CA LYS A 295 -25.67 3.83 16.04
C LYS A 295 -25.42 5.02 15.11
N GLN A 296 -24.54 4.86 14.12
CA GLN A 296 -24.19 5.94 13.17
C GLN A 296 -25.16 5.97 11.97
N LYS A 297 -25.58 4.79 11.51
CA LYS A 297 -26.52 4.60 10.40
C LYS A 297 -27.35 3.34 10.65
N ASP A 298 -28.67 3.48 10.71
CA ASP A 298 -29.57 2.34 10.85
C ASP A 298 -29.78 1.67 9.48
N MET A 299 -29.23 0.47 9.35
CA MET A 299 -29.29 -0.39 8.15
C MET A 299 -28.87 -1.81 8.55
N ASP A 300 -29.10 -2.79 7.67
CA ASP A 300 -28.63 -4.15 7.91
C ASP A 300 -27.12 -4.30 7.65
N TRP A 301 -26.33 -3.89 8.64
CA TRP A 301 -24.88 -4.07 8.67
C TRP A 301 -24.43 -5.54 8.67
N ASP A 302 -25.27 -6.48 9.10
CA ASP A 302 -24.95 -7.92 9.03
C ASP A 302 -25.13 -8.44 7.60
N GLN A 303 -26.09 -7.89 6.84
CA GLN A 303 -26.20 -8.11 5.39
C GLN A 303 -25.09 -7.39 4.61
N PHE A 304 -24.75 -6.14 4.95
CA PHE A 304 -23.72 -5.37 4.25
C PHE A 304 -22.32 -5.98 4.41
N LEU A 305 -21.94 -6.33 5.64
CA LEU A 305 -20.66 -6.99 5.94
C LEU A 305 -20.72 -8.52 5.77
N SER A 306 -21.74 -9.03 5.07
CA SER A 306 -21.90 -10.44 4.73
C SER A 306 -20.78 -10.91 3.80
N GLY A 307 -20.04 -11.95 4.23
CA GLY A 307 -18.87 -12.47 3.51
C GLY A 307 -17.57 -11.69 3.75
N TRP A 308 -17.67 -10.40 4.07
CA TRP A 308 -16.54 -9.58 4.52
C TRP A 308 -16.13 -9.96 5.95
N VAL A 309 -17.07 -9.84 6.88
CA VAL A 309 -16.89 -10.07 8.32
C VAL A 309 -17.79 -11.22 8.77
N GLN A 310 -19.03 -11.28 8.28
CA GLN A 310 -20.00 -12.30 8.69
C GLN A 310 -19.93 -13.58 7.85
N ARG A 311 -20.03 -14.74 8.51
CA ARG A 311 -19.86 -16.06 7.86
C ARG A 311 -21.04 -16.51 6.99
N LYS A 312 -22.25 -15.98 7.22
CA LYS A 312 -23.43 -16.30 6.42
C LYS A 312 -23.59 -15.27 5.29
N GLY A 313 -23.88 -15.76 4.08
CA GLY A 313 -24.32 -14.94 2.95
C GLY A 313 -23.25 -14.47 1.95
N TYR A 314 -21.99 -14.93 2.06
CA TYR A 314 -20.97 -14.66 1.05
C TYR A 314 -21.48 -15.02 -0.36
N GLN A 315 -21.50 -14.06 -1.29
CA GLN A 315 -21.97 -14.23 -2.66
C GLN A 315 -21.06 -13.51 -3.66
N LYS A 316 -21.14 -13.89 -4.95
CA LYS A 316 -20.35 -13.23 -6.02
C LYS A 316 -20.59 -11.71 -6.09
N LYS A 317 -21.80 -11.23 -5.77
CA LYS A 317 -22.14 -9.80 -5.72
C LYS A 317 -21.33 -9.02 -4.68
N THR A 318 -20.92 -9.65 -3.58
CA THR A 318 -20.04 -9.02 -2.57
C THR A 318 -18.66 -8.71 -3.15
N LYS A 319 -18.17 -9.55 -4.08
CA LYS A 319 -16.87 -9.39 -4.74
C LYS A 319 -16.89 -8.36 -5.89
N SER A 320 -18.06 -7.96 -6.40
CA SER A 320 -18.15 -6.91 -7.43
C SER A 320 -18.17 -5.49 -6.88
N LEU A 321 -18.29 -5.29 -5.56
CA LEU A 321 -18.31 -3.96 -4.93
C LEU A 321 -16.97 -3.21 -5.01
N LEU A 322 -15.89 -3.90 -5.39
CA LEU A 322 -14.55 -3.34 -5.60
C LEU A 322 -14.01 -3.77 -6.98
N GLN A 323 -14.90 -3.79 -7.96
CA GLN A 323 -14.50 -3.68 -9.36
C GLN A 323 -14.31 -2.21 -9.72
N ASP A 324 -13.80 -1.98 -10.91
CA ASP A 324 -13.32 -0.73 -11.50
C ASP A 324 -13.58 -0.99 -13.00
N GLN A 325 -14.80 -0.67 -13.46
CA GLN A 325 -15.46 -1.40 -14.57
C GLN A 325 -15.18 -0.82 -15.97
N ASP A 326 -15.05 0.50 -16.09
CA ASP A 326 -14.55 1.21 -17.28
C ASP A 326 -13.02 1.42 -17.23
N GLY A 327 -12.47 1.60 -16.03
CA GLY A 327 -11.05 1.70 -15.71
C GLY A 327 -10.59 3.10 -15.26
N ASP A 328 -11.48 3.98 -14.77
CA ASP A 328 -11.17 5.36 -14.41
C ASP A 328 -10.34 5.52 -13.11
N SER A 329 -10.23 4.48 -12.28
CA SER A 329 -9.63 4.45 -10.94
C SER A 329 -10.51 4.85 -9.74
N ILE A 330 -11.82 5.05 -9.87
CA ILE A 330 -12.80 4.85 -8.80
C ILE A 330 -13.09 3.33 -8.68
N VAL A 331 -14.04 2.92 -7.84
CA VAL A 331 -14.56 1.54 -7.76
C VAL A 331 -16.08 1.55 -7.81
N ASP A 332 -16.71 0.53 -8.41
CA ASP A 332 -18.16 0.42 -8.68
C ASP A 332 -19.04 0.87 -7.49
N TYR A 333 -18.62 0.61 -6.23
CA TYR A 333 -19.39 0.99 -5.05
C TYR A 333 -19.19 2.45 -4.58
N GLU A 334 -18.02 3.04 -4.78
CA GLU A 334 -17.80 4.46 -4.51
C GLU A 334 -18.59 5.31 -5.51
N GLU A 335 -18.65 4.87 -6.76
CA GLU A 335 -19.47 5.48 -7.80
C GLU A 335 -20.97 5.41 -7.47
N ILE A 336 -21.49 4.24 -7.09
CA ILE A 336 -22.89 4.06 -6.69
C ILE A 336 -23.27 4.97 -5.50
N VAL A 337 -22.33 5.21 -4.58
CA VAL A 337 -22.53 6.14 -3.44
C VAL A 337 -22.48 7.60 -3.89
N ASN A 338 -21.55 7.95 -4.78
CA ASN A 338 -21.40 9.29 -5.35
C ASN A 338 -22.48 9.62 -6.41
N GLN A 339 -23.17 8.60 -6.94
CA GLN A 339 -24.14 8.63 -8.04
C GLN A 339 -23.52 8.89 -9.43
N THR A 340 -22.29 8.42 -9.65
CA THR A 340 -21.62 8.39 -10.96
C THR A 340 -21.86 7.06 -11.70
N SER A 341 -21.29 6.89 -12.90
CA SER A 341 -21.64 5.85 -13.87
C SER A 341 -20.60 4.73 -14.00
N ILE A 342 -20.89 3.56 -13.40
CA ILE A 342 -20.08 2.32 -13.37
C ILE A 342 -19.77 1.67 -14.75
N THR A 343 -19.90 2.41 -15.83
CA THR A 343 -19.66 2.00 -17.22
C THR A 343 -19.16 3.15 -18.10
N GLU A 344 -19.06 4.38 -17.58
CA GLU A 344 -18.72 5.60 -18.30
C GLU A 344 -17.83 6.48 -17.42
N TRP A 345 -16.51 6.30 -17.55
CA TRP A 345 -15.40 7.00 -16.86
C TRP A 345 -15.46 8.54 -16.79
N ASP A 346 -16.39 9.14 -17.53
CA ASP A 346 -16.74 10.56 -17.62
C ASP A 346 -18.28 10.59 -17.62
N SER A 347 -18.85 10.86 -16.45
CA SER A 347 -20.27 10.68 -16.17
C SER A 347 -21.16 11.76 -16.78
N ASP A 348 -20.68 13.00 -16.94
CA ASP A 348 -21.46 14.12 -17.48
C ASP A 348 -21.10 14.56 -18.92
N LYS A 349 -19.93 14.12 -19.40
CA LYS A 349 -19.45 14.16 -20.79
C LYS A 349 -18.93 15.51 -21.26
N ASP A 350 -18.28 16.24 -20.35
CA ASP A 350 -17.46 17.41 -20.67
C ASP A 350 -16.03 17.06 -21.19
N GLY A 351 -15.57 15.83 -20.92
CA GLY A 351 -14.32 15.27 -21.39
C GLY A 351 -13.17 15.24 -20.39
N LEU A 352 -13.40 15.33 -19.08
CA LEU A 352 -12.46 14.89 -18.03
C LEU A 352 -13.09 13.76 -17.18
N GLY A 353 -12.28 12.83 -16.67
CA GLY A 353 -12.79 11.65 -15.98
C GLY A 353 -13.20 11.87 -14.52
N ASP A 354 -14.11 11.04 -14.01
CA ASP A 354 -14.71 11.17 -12.67
C ASP A 354 -13.66 11.15 -11.53
N PHE A 355 -12.65 10.28 -11.64
CA PHE A 355 -11.50 10.26 -10.73
C PHE A 355 -10.71 11.58 -10.79
N ALA A 356 -10.38 12.05 -12.00
CA ALA A 356 -9.62 13.26 -12.23
C ALA A 356 -10.36 14.49 -11.69
N GLU A 357 -11.66 14.62 -11.94
CA GLU A 357 -12.53 15.63 -11.35
C GLU A 357 -12.56 15.60 -9.82
N THR A 358 -12.66 14.39 -9.24
CA THR A 358 -12.60 14.19 -7.78
C THR A 358 -11.27 14.66 -7.19
N ILE A 359 -10.16 14.46 -7.91
CA ILE A 359 -8.81 14.91 -7.53
C ILE A 359 -8.66 16.43 -7.69
N LEU A 360 -9.29 17.03 -8.71
CA LEU A 360 -9.30 18.48 -8.93
C LEU A 360 -10.30 19.23 -8.03
N GLY A 361 -11.22 18.54 -7.38
CA GLY A 361 -12.32 19.15 -6.63
C GLY A 361 -13.30 19.91 -7.54
N THR A 362 -13.64 19.34 -8.70
CA THR A 362 -14.89 19.64 -9.43
C THR A 362 -15.96 18.60 -9.03
N ASN A 363 -17.03 18.43 -9.80
CA ASN A 363 -18.16 17.56 -9.46
C ASN A 363 -18.51 16.69 -10.67
N PRO A 364 -18.28 15.36 -10.63
CA PRO A 364 -18.35 14.45 -11.78
C PRO A 364 -19.77 14.12 -12.27
N LYS A 365 -20.64 15.14 -12.29
CA LYS A 365 -22.08 15.10 -12.61
C LYS A 365 -22.61 16.49 -13.05
N GLU A 366 -21.74 17.50 -13.15
CA GLU A 366 -22.07 18.90 -13.44
C GLU A 366 -21.00 19.51 -14.38
N PRO A 367 -21.25 19.52 -15.72
CA PRO A 367 -20.21 19.70 -16.74
C PRO A 367 -19.54 21.08 -16.69
N ASN A 368 -18.22 21.08 -16.79
CA ASN A 368 -17.35 22.24 -16.61
C ASN A 368 -16.82 22.80 -17.94
N PRO A 369 -16.67 24.13 -18.09
CA PRO A 369 -15.90 24.72 -19.17
C PRO A 369 -14.43 24.27 -19.15
N LYS A 370 -13.85 23.95 -20.31
CA LYS A 370 -12.48 23.43 -20.44
C LYS A 370 -11.42 24.33 -19.80
N GLU A 371 -11.68 25.63 -19.73
CA GLU A 371 -10.83 26.63 -19.08
C GLU A 371 -10.65 26.38 -17.57
N ILE A 372 -11.64 25.76 -16.91
CA ILE A 372 -11.53 25.37 -15.48
C ILE A 372 -10.48 24.27 -15.32
N PHE A 373 -10.58 23.20 -16.10
CA PHE A 373 -9.61 22.10 -16.05
C PHE A 373 -8.22 22.52 -16.49
N GLN A 374 -8.10 23.30 -17.58
CA GLN A 374 -6.84 23.89 -18.01
C GLN A 374 -6.15 24.65 -16.87
N ASN A 375 -6.89 25.51 -16.16
CA ASN A 375 -6.36 26.26 -15.02
C ASN A 375 -5.99 25.33 -13.85
N LYS A 376 -6.86 24.39 -13.47
CA LYS A 376 -6.58 23.47 -12.36
C LYS A 376 -5.36 22.59 -12.63
N ILE A 377 -5.31 21.89 -13.77
CA ILE A 377 -4.21 20.98 -14.17
C ILE A 377 -2.88 21.73 -14.33
N GLN A 378 -2.89 22.98 -14.80
CA GLN A 378 -1.69 23.83 -14.82
C GLN A 378 -1.10 24.12 -13.43
N ASN A 379 -1.93 24.11 -12.37
CA ASN A 379 -1.51 24.34 -10.99
C ASN A 379 -1.22 23.03 -10.22
N THR A 380 -1.96 21.94 -10.49
CA THR A 380 -1.80 20.64 -9.79
C THR A 380 -0.82 19.68 -10.45
N GLY A 381 -0.56 19.85 -11.75
CA GLY A 381 0.06 18.83 -12.59
C GLY A 381 -0.95 17.79 -13.08
N ILE A 382 -0.43 16.87 -13.91
CA ILE A 382 -1.16 15.74 -14.52
C ILE A 382 -1.55 14.71 -13.45
N ILE A 383 -2.74 14.14 -13.61
CA ILE A 383 -3.38 13.24 -12.64
C ILE A 383 -3.10 11.81 -13.07
N LEU A 384 -2.18 11.16 -12.35
CA LEU A 384 -1.64 9.87 -12.74
C LEU A 384 -2.59 8.72 -12.31
N ASP A 385 -3.72 8.62 -13.01
CA ASP A 385 -4.79 7.63 -12.87
C ASP A 385 -4.81 6.57 -14.00
N GLY A 386 -4.03 6.79 -15.07
CA GLY A 386 -3.88 5.88 -16.21
C GLY A 386 -4.87 6.15 -17.34
N MET A 387 -5.66 7.22 -17.25
CA MET A 387 -6.46 7.80 -18.33
C MET A 387 -5.61 8.82 -19.11
N ALA A 388 -6.21 9.57 -20.04
CA ALA A 388 -5.45 10.33 -21.06
C ALA A 388 -6.18 11.58 -21.59
N ASP A 389 -7.19 12.00 -20.84
CA ASP A 389 -8.13 13.08 -21.04
C ASP A 389 -7.60 14.39 -20.43
N ASP A 390 -6.97 14.33 -19.25
CA ASP A 390 -6.32 15.49 -18.62
C ASP A 390 -5.20 16.08 -19.53
N TRP A 391 -4.53 15.23 -20.31
CA TRP A 391 -3.58 15.56 -21.38
C TRP A 391 -4.18 16.36 -22.56
N GLU A 392 -5.50 16.45 -22.71
CA GLU A 392 -6.18 17.31 -23.70
C GLU A 392 -6.40 18.75 -23.17
N PHE A 393 -6.15 18.99 -21.87
CA PHE A 393 -6.24 20.30 -21.23
C PHE A 393 -4.87 20.95 -20.96
N ILE A 394 -3.78 20.39 -21.51
CA ILE A 394 -2.45 21.01 -21.50
C ILE A 394 -1.81 21.01 -22.89
N ASP A 395 -1.00 22.03 -23.15
CA ASP A 395 -0.11 22.09 -24.31
C ASP A 395 1.08 21.12 -24.12
N ALA A 396 0.85 19.84 -24.38
CA ALA A 396 1.85 18.76 -24.24
C ALA A 396 2.57 18.48 -25.56
N ILE A 397 3.89 18.27 -25.51
CA ILE A 397 4.65 17.86 -26.68
C ILE A 397 4.30 16.41 -27.00
N THR A 398 3.57 16.22 -28.10
CA THR A 398 3.05 14.93 -28.55
C THR A 398 3.90 14.40 -29.70
N LEU A 399 4.45 13.20 -29.53
CA LEU A 399 5.21 12.46 -30.53
C LEU A 399 4.45 11.20 -30.90
N THR A 400 4.41 10.87 -32.19
CA THR A 400 3.74 9.67 -32.71
C THR A 400 4.66 8.87 -33.62
N GLN A 401 4.56 7.54 -33.58
CA GLN A 401 5.24 6.64 -34.52
C GLN A 401 4.26 5.60 -35.09
N PRO A 402 4.44 5.16 -36.35
CA PRO A 402 3.67 4.04 -36.89
C PRO A 402 4.00 2.74 -36.13
N LYS A 403 3.04 1.83 -36.06
CA LYS A 403 3.20 0.49 -35.48
C LYS A 403 4.40 -0.24 -36.11
N LEU A 404 5.47 -0.41 -35.33
CA LEU A 404 6.70 -1.05 -35.81
C LEU A 404 6.52 -2.57 -35.94
N PRO A 405 7.19 -3.22 -36.92
CA PRO A 405 7.01 -4.65 -37.17
C PRO A 405 7.46 -5.52 -35.99
N ASN A 406 6.81 -6.67 -35.84
CA ASN A 406 7.08 -7.70 -34.83
C ASN A 406 6.88 -7.29 -33.36
N GLN A 407 6.31 -6.11 -33.08
CA GLN A 407 5.91 -5.73 -31.72
C GLN A 407 4.64 -6.46 -31.28
N LYS A 408 4.66 -7.04 -30.08
CA LYS A 408 3.46 -7.59 -29.42
C LYS A 408 2.59 -6.47 -28.84
N ILE A 409 3.23 -5.45 -28.28
CA ILE A 409 2.62 -4.29 -27.62
C ILE A 409 3.18 -3.05 -28.32
N PRO A 410 2.55 -2.54 -29.38
CA PRO A 410 3.12 -1.43 -30.14
C PRO A 410 2.99 -0.13 -29.37
N ILE A 411 4.09 0.56 -29.11
CA ILE A 411 4.05 1.93 -28.63
C ILE A 411 3.78 2.83 -29.84
N THR A 412 2.73 3.64 -29.80
CA THR A 412 2.27 4.44 -30.96
C THR A 412 2.39 5.95 -30.72
N GLU A 413 2.33 6.38 -29.46
CA GLU A 413 2.33 7.78 -29.06
C GLU A 413 3.05 7.95 -27.72
N PHE A 414 3.74 9.07 -27.57
CA PHE A 414 4.37 9.52 -26.35
C PHE A 414 4.10 11.03 -26.18
N ARG A 415 3.50 11.43 -25.06
CA ARG A 415 3.33 12.84 -24.67
C ARG A 415 4.24 13.19 -23.50
N TYR A 416 4.68 14.44 -23.41
CA TYR A 416 5.34 14.94 -22.21
C TYR A 416 5.09 16.43 -21.93
N LYS A 417 5.21 16.81 -20.66
CA LYS A 417 5.17 18.19 -20.18
C LYS A 417 6.08 18.36 -18.96
N GLN A 418 6.95 19.38 -18.98
CA GLN A 418 7.64 19.84 -17.79
C GLN A 418 6.78 20.87 -17.05
N ILE A 419 6.63 20.70 -15.74
CA ILE A 419 5.97 21.66 -14.83
C ILE A 419 6.91 21.85 -13.63
N GLY A 420 7.58 23.00 -13.58
CA GLY A 420 8.65 23.24 -12.61
C GLY A 420 9.76 22.19 -12.70
N ASN A 421 10.07 21.53 -11.59
CA ASN A 421 11.09 20.48 -11.50
C ASN A 421 10.57 19.07 -11.85
N LEU A 422 9.29 18.92 -12.20
CA LEU A 422 8.70 17.63 -12.55
C LEU A 422 8.55 17.49 -14.07
N LEU A 423 8.95 16.32 -14.58
CA LEU A 423 8.60 15.88 -15.93
C LEU A 423 7.47 14.86 -15.84
N TYR A 424 6.31 15.22 -16.38
CA TYR A 424 5.21 14.31 -16.64
C TYR A 424 5.37 13.72 -18.04
N GLY A 425 5.07 12.43 -18.18
CA GLY A 425 5.06 11.75 -19.47
C GLY A 425 4.00 10.66 -19.55
N MET A 426 3.49 10.43 -20.75
CA MET A 426 2.48 9.42 -21.03
C MET A 426 2.85 8.64 -22.28
N VAL A 427 2.66 7.33 -22.22
CA VAL A 427 2.93 6.34 -23.27
C VAL A 427 1.61 5.71 -23.66
N ARG A 428 1.25 5.74 -24.96
CA ARG A 428 0.05 5.09 -25.51
C ARG A 428 0.41 3.96 -26.47
N SER A 429 -0.39 2.91 -26.43
CA SER A 429 -0.32 1.74 -27.32
C SER A 429 -1.56 1.67 -28.22
N ASP A 430 -1.56 0.75 -29.21
CA ASP A 430 -2.73 0.51 -30.07
C ASP A 430 -3.97 -0.08 -29.35
N LYS A 431 -3.87 -0.33 -28.04
CA LYS A 431 -4.91 -0.79 -27.11
C LYS A 431 -4.59 -0.34 -25.66
N PRO A 432 -5.61 -0.24 -24.78
CA PRO A 432 -5.42 -0.09 -23.33
C PRO A 432 -4.46 -1.13 -22.71
N PHE A 433 -3.60 -0.70 -21.80
CA PHE A 433 -2.61 -1.59 -21.17
C PHE A 433 -3.23 -2.60 -20.20
N TYR A 434 -4.32 -2.24 -19.49
CA TYR A 434 -5.08 -3.20 -18.67
C TYR A 434 -5.73 -4.33 -19.49
N LYS A 435 -5.89 -4.16 -20.82
CA LYS A 435 -6.42 -5.17 -21.75
C LYS A 435 -5.34 -6.04 -22.39
N MET A 436 -4.10 -5.95 -21.93
CA MET A 436 -2.97 -6.79 -22.37
C MET A 436 -2.90 -8.10 -21.57
N ASP A 437 -2.08 -9.05 -22.04
CA ASP A 437 -2.17 -10.46 -21.62
C ASP A 437 -1.91 -10.67 -20.12
N SER A 438 -3.00 -10.87 -19.36
CA SER A 438 -3.00 -11.04 -17.91
C SER A 438 -2.32 -12.32 -17.41
N ASN A 439 -1.91 -13.21 -18.32
CA ASN A 439 -1.08 -14.37 -18.00
C ASN A 439 0.40 -13.98 -17.85
N GLU A 440 0.83 -12.83 -18.39
CA GLU A 440 2.21 -12.39 -18.41
C GLU A 440 2.59 -11.62 -17.14
N LYS A 441 2.74 -12.40 -16.05
CA LYS A 441 3.38 -11.92 -14.82
C LYS A 441 4.75 -11.31 -15.14
N ASP A 442 5.05 -10.21 -14.45
CA ASP A 442 6.35 -9.53 -14.51
C ASP A 442 6.68 -8.91 -15.89
N LEU A 443 5.69 -8.27 -16.52
CA LEU A 443 5.92 -7.22 -17.50
C LEU A 443 6.39 -5.93 -16.82
N TYR A 444 7.26 -5.18 -17.51
CA TYR A 444 7.81 -3.90 -17.04
C TYR A 444 7.82 -2.87 -18.16
N PHE A 445 7.29 -1.67 -17.90
CA PHE A 445 7.75 -0.49 -18.64
C PHE A 445 9.18 -0.20 -18.22
N PHE A 446 10.02 0.20 -19.17
CA PHE A 446 11.38 0.65 -18.91
C PHE A 446 11.72 1.81 -19.83
N LEU A 447 11.94 2.99 -19.26
CA LEU A 447 12.38 4.18 -19.98
C LEU A 447 13.90 4.26 -19.86
N ALA A 448 14.59 3.77 -20.88
CA ALA A 448 16.05 3.72 -20.88
C ALA A 448 16.63 5.13 -21.05
N ASP A 449 17.51 5.54 -20.12
CA ASP A 449 18.26 6.78 -20.26
C ASP A 449 19.47 6.59 -21.19
N ASN A 450 19.49 7.36 -22.27
CA ASN A 450 20.56 7.38 -23.26
C ASN A 450 21.23 8.77 -23.36
N SER A 451 21.06 9.62 -22.34
CA SER A 451 21.67 10.95 -22.23
C SER A 451 23.22 10.85 -22.19
N LYS A 452 23.93 11.97 -22.28
CA LYS A 452 25.39 11.96 -22.52
C LYS A 452 26.18 11.47 -21.30
N GLN A 453 25.78 11.84 -20.09
CA GLN A 453 26.51 11.53 -18.85
C GLN A 453 26.11 10.19 -18.22
N LYS A 454 24.94 9.63 -18.56
CA LYS A 454 24.47 8.27 -18.18
C LYS A 454 24.58 7.96 -16.68
N GLU A 455 24.34 8.98 -15.85
CA GLU A 455 24.25 8.80 -14.40
C GLU A 455 23.07 7.92 -14.00
N ARG A 456 21.99 7.94 -14.78
CA ARG A 456 20.82 7.07 -14.63
C ARG A 456 20.90 5.97 -15.69
N VAL A 457 20.41 4.76 -15.36
CA VAL A 457 20.26 3.66 -16.35
C VAL A 457 18.90 3.77 -17.07
N GLY A 458 17.97 4.46 -16.44
CA GLY A 458 16.56 4.48 -16.79
C GLY A 458 15.70 4.16 -15.58
N PHE A 459 14.39 4.17 -15.79
CA PHE A 459 13.38 3.97 -14.77
C PHE A 459 12.36 2.92 -15.22
N GLY A 460 12.05 1.99 -14.31
CA GLY A 460 11.25 0.81 -14.55
C GLY A 460 10.00 0.76 -13.69
N PHE A 461 8.87 0.37 -14.28
CA PHE A 461 7.58 0.26 -13.60
C PHE A 461 7.04 -1.14 -13.83
N LYS A 462 6.65 -1.83 -12.75
CA LYS A 462 5.97 -3.12 -12.88
C LYS A 462 4.59 -2.88 -13.46
N MET A 463 4.28 -3.53 -14.59
CA MET A 463 2.93 -3.57 -15.15
C MET A 463 2.08 -4.54 -14.33
N ASN A 464 1.63 -4.08 -13.17
CA ASN A 464 0.47 -4.65 -12.48
C ASN A 464 -0.76 -3.84 -12.96
N PRO A 465 -1.85 -4.45 -13.45
CA PRO A 465 -3.10 -3.73 -13.69
C PRO A 465 -3.66 -3.08 -12.41
N ASN A 466 -3.27 -3.58 -11.24
CA ASN A 466 -3.82 -3.18 -9.94
C ASN A 466 -2.77 -2.41 -9.12
N ASP A 467 -2.57 -1.15 -9.51
CA ASP A 467 -1.69 -0.13 -8.91
C ASP A 467 -0.17 -0.37 -9.00
N VAL A 468 0.58 0.74 -8.92
CA VAL A 468 1.93 0.88 -9.46
C VAL A 468 2.86 1.60 -8.48
N TYR A 469 4.08 1.09 -8.35
CA TYR A 469 5.27 1.87 -8.00
C TYR A 469 6.31 1.63 -9.09
N GLY A 470 7.02 2.68 -9.51
CA GLY A 470 8.23 2.57 -10.32
C GLY A 470 9.49 2.76 -9.50
N TRP A 471 10.63 2.34 -10.05
CA TRP A 471 11.96 2.61 -9.52
C TRP A 471 12.86 3.20 -10.63
N GLU A 472 13.57 4.25 -10.28
CA GLU A 472 14.73 4.73 -11.03
C GLU A 472 16.00 4.09 -10.46
N TYR A 473 17.02 3.89 -11.31
CA TYR A 473 18.33 3.42 -10.87
C TYR A 473 19.47 4.31 -11.38
N GLU A 474 20.21 4.90 -10.44
CA GLU A 474 21.41 5.70 -10.69
C GLU A 474 22.62 4.78 -10.90
N ARG A 475 23.11 4.68 -12.13
CA ARG A 475 24.27 3.87 -12.51
C ARG A 475 25.55 4.28 -11.79
N THR A 476 25.81 5.58 -11.68
CA THR A 476 27.07 6.11 -11.15
C THR A 476 27.12 6.10 -9.63
N LYS A 477 25.96 6.19 -8.98
CA LYS A 477 25.84 6.26 -7.51
C LYS A 477 25.39 4.93 -6.87
N GLY A 478 24.85 4.00 -7.66
CA GLY A 478 24.27 2.73 -7.17
C GLY A 478 22.92 2.89 -6.46
N ASN A 479 22.40 4.11 -6.34
CA ASN A 479 21.13 4.38 -5.68
C ASN A 479 19.94 3.90 -6.52
N LYS A 480 18.90 3.45 -5.83
CA LYS A 480 17.54 3.45 -6.36
C LYS A 480 16.80 4.69 -5.87
N ARG A 481 15.80 5.15 -6.62
CA ARG A 481 14.77 6.09 -6.16
C ARG A 481 13.41 5.53 -6.53
N TYR A 482 12.36 5.80 -5.75
CA TYR A 482 11.00 5.50 -6.19
C TYR A 482 10.49 6.62 -7.10
N VAL A 483 9.88 6.23 -8.22
CA VAL A 483 9.21 7.15 -9.15
C VAL A 483 7.74 6.74 -9.27
N TRP A 484 6.87 7.71 -9.51
CA TRP A 484 5.43 7.45 -9.57
C TRP A 484 4.93 7.38 -11.00
N GLY A 485 3.90 6.56 -11.20
CA GLY A 485 3.22 6.38 -12.46
C GLY A 485 2.03 5.46 -12.26
N LYS A 486 1.26 5.25 -13.33
CA LYS A 486 0.02 4.46 -13.29
C LYS A 486 -0.26 3.85 -14.66
N VAL A 487 -0.80 2.63 -14.65
CA VAL A 487 -1.11 1.85 -15.86
C VAL A 487 -2.62 1.65 -15.91
N GLY A 488 -3.23 2.08 -17.01
CA GLY A 488 -4.66 2.01 -17.27
C GLY A 488 -4.92 1.91 -18.78
N HIS A 489 -5.69 2.86 -19.32
CA HIS A 489 -5.87 3.03 -20.76
C HIS A 489 -4.58 3.48 -21.46
N VAL A 490 -3.73 4.24 -20.76
CA VAL A 490 -2.35 4.54 -21.14
C VAL A 490 -1.39 4.10 -20.01
N PHE A 491 -0.10 4.40 -20.14
CA PHE A 491 0.83 4.38 -19.02
C PHE A 491 1.42 5.76 -18.82
N GLU A 492 1.28 6.29 -17.62
CA GLU A 492 1.74 7.62 -17.26
C GLU A 492 2.77 7.58 -16.14
N PHE A 493 3.60 8.61 -16.06
CA PHE A 493 4.61 8.76 -15.02
C PHE A 493 4.95 10.22 -14.72
N GLN A 494 5.46 10.44 -13.51
CA GLN A 494 6.20 11.65 -13.13
C GLN A 494 7.59 11.29 -12.61
N ILE A 495 8.58 12.09 -12.98
CA ILE A 495 9.94 12.03 -12.42
C ILE A 495 10.41 13.43 -12.01
N ASP A 496 11.19 13.50 -10.93
CA ASP A 496 11.93 14.70 -10.55
C ASP A 496 13.21 14.79 -11.40
N ILE A 497 13.37 15.91 -12.10
CA ILE A 497 14.51 16.21 -12.98
C ILE A 497 15.43 17.29 -12.43
N SER A 498 15.20 17.78 -11.20
CA SER A 498 15.97 18.87 -10.59
C SER A 498 17.47 18.59 -10.49
N ASP A 499 17.86 17.35 -10.20
CA ASP A 499 19.25 16.89 -10.17
C ASP A 499 19.66 16.05 -11.40
N HIS A 500 19.05 16.33 -12.56
CA HIS A 500 19.47 15.71 -13.82
C HIS A 500 20.77 16.35 -14.35
N PRO A 501 21.83 15.58 -14.65
CA PRO A 501 23.15 16.13 -14.98
C PRO A 501 23.19 16.80 -16.36
N ASP A 502 22.57 16.19 -17.37
CA ASP A 502 22.51 16.74 -18.74
C ASP A 502 21.43 17.82 -18.89
N SER A 503 21.56 18.69 -19.90
CA SER A 503 20.57 19.72 -20.29
C SER A 503 19.40 19.17 -21.10
N GLU A 504 19.43 17.88 -21.40
CA GLU A 504 18.42 17.14 -22.15
C GLU A 504 18.31 15.74 -21.52
N LEU A 505 17.10 15.19 -21.49
CA LEU A 505 16.84 13.80 -21.12
C LEU A 505 16.52 13.03 -22.41
N VAL A 506 17.23 11.94 -22.66
CA VAL A 506 17.16 11.18 -23.92
C VAL A 506 16.59 9.79 -23.64
N LEU A 507 15.28 9.62 -23.83
CA LEU A 507 14.54 8.42 -23.44
C LEU A 507 14.33 7.44 -24.61
N VAL A 508 14.38 6.15 -24.31
CA VAL A 508 13.80 5.08 -25.16
C VAL A 508 12.74 4.32 -24.35
N PRO A 509 11.44 4.57 -24.58
CA PRO A 509 10.36 3.73 -24.05
C PRO A 509 10.47 2.28 -24.53
N LEU A 510 10.52 1.34 -23.59
CA LEU A 510 10.54 -0.11 -23.80
C LEU A 510 9.48 -0.80 -22.90
N ILE A 511 9.00 -1.96 -23.34
CA ILE A 511 8.10 -2.84 -22.58
C ILE A 511 8.70 -4.24 -22.57
N ASN A 512 9.27 -4.63 -21.45
CA ASN A 512 10.09 -5.83 -21.30
C ASN A 512 9.36 -6.91 -20.49
N GLY A 513 9.61 -8.17 -20.80
CA GLY A 513 9.29 -9.28 -19.90
C GLY A 513 10.47 -9.62 -18.98
N PRO A 514 10.35 -10.67 -18.14
CA PRO A 514 11.43 -11.08 -17.24
C PRO A 514 12.64 -11.70 -17.99
N SER A 515 12.48 -12.06 -19.26
CA SER A 515 13.57 -12.44 -20.18
C SER A 515 13.15 -12.29 -21.64
N GLY A 516 14.13 -12.27 -22.55
CA GLY A 516 13.92 -12.17 -24.00
C GLY A 516 13.95 -10.73 -24.53
N PRO A 517 13.69 -10.52 -25.84
CA PRO A 517 13.66 -9.21 -26.46
C PRO A 517 12.44 -8.39 -26.01
N SER A 518 12.54 -7.07 -26.17
CA SER A 518 11.46 -6.14 -25.83
C SER A 518 10.18 -6.43 -26.63
N ARG A 519 9.04 -6.36 -25.96
CA ARG A 519 7.71 -6.70 -26.48
C ARG A 519 7.03 -5.50 -27.16
N GLY A 520 7.45 -4.30 -26.77
CA GLY A 520 7.06 -3.00 -27.30
C GLY A 520 8.20 -2.02 -27.14
N TYR A 521 8.47 -1.19 -28.14
CA TYR A 521 9.59 -0.25 -28.10
C TYR A 521 9.34 1.00 -28.94
N TRP A 522 9.90 2.13 -28.52
CA TRP A 522 10.07 3.30 -29.38
C TRP A 522 11.18 3.05 -30.41
N ASP A 523 11.15 3.73 -31.56
CA ASP A 523 12.18 3.62 -32.62
C ASP A 523 13.60 3.69 -32.00
N TYR A 524 14.29 2.55 -31.99
CA TYR A 524 15.59 2.39 -31.33
C TYR A 524 16.70 3.21 -32.00
N GLY A 525 16.46 3.72 -33.23
CA GLY A 525 17.33 4.67 -33.92
C GLY A 525 16.99 6.14 -33.68
N LYS A 526 15.85 6.45 -33.03
CA LYS A 526 15.35 7.82 -32.78
C LYS A 526 14.82 7.94 -31.35
N PRO A 527 15.71 8.06 -30.35
CA PRO A 527 15.29 8.31 -28.98
C PRO A 527 14.52 9.63 -28.86
N ILE A 528 13.67 9.70 -27.83
CA ILE A 528 12.91 10.89 -27.48
C ILE A 528 13.85 11.86 -26.77
N VAL A 529 14.12 13.01 -27.36
CA VAL A 529 14.93 14.08 -26.75
C VAL A 529 14.01 15.10 -26.11
N ILE A 530 14.16 15.27 -24.79
CA ILE A 530 13.39 16.18 -23.95
C ILE A 530 14.35 17.27 -23.45
N PRO A 531 14.27 18.51 -23.96
CA PRO A 531 15.02 19.63 -23.40
C PRO A 531 14.59 19.85 -21.94
N LEU A 532 15.55 19.96 -21.03
CA LEU A 532 15.26 20.20 -19.61
C LEU A 532 15.42 21.69 -19.31
N SER A 533 14.33 22.31 -18.86
CA SER A 533 14.37 23.68 -18.34
C SER A 533 15.09 23.64 -16.99
N LYS A 534 16.39 23.95 -16.99
CA LYS A 534 17.18 24.11 -15.76
C LYS A 534 16.91 25.49 -15.13
N PRO A 535 16.89 25.59 -13.79
CA PRO A 535 16.79 26.86 -13.08
C PRO A 535 18.05 27.73 -13.23
#